data_AF-A0A7V7GWI9-F1
#
_entry.id   AF-A0A7V7GWI9-F1
#
_cell.length_a   1.000
_cell.length_b   1.000
_cell.length_c   1.000
_cell.angle_alpha   90.00
_cell.angle_beta   90.00
_cell.angle_gamma   90.00
#
_symmetry.space_group_name_H-M   'P 1'
#
loop_
_entity.id
_entity.type
_entity.pdbx_description
1 polymer ?
#
loop_
_entity_poly.entity_id
_entity_poly.type
_entity_poly.pdbx_seq_one_letter_code
_entity_poly.pdbx_strand_id
1 'polypeptide(L)'
;MSLWLLAGFMLLPVNGSAQEAPQVSDDPMQIVGDPELEAGERIRRAIALLNGMADSRENGGAQEDADQLRSAAYILGQAPDNGEASELAAQAVMAAEQGALEEALILAESAAALSPSWAPPN
;
A
#
# COMPACT_ATOMS: atom_id res chain seq x y z
N MET A 1 -3.84 -58.22 34.51
CA MET A 1 -3.63 -56.78 34.77
C MET A 1 -2.62 -56.27 33.75
N SER A 2 -3.07 -55.42 32.84
CA SER A 2 -2.31 -54.96 31.67
C SER A 2 -1.36 -53.81 32.06
N LEU A 3 -0.07 -53.99 31.79
CA LEU A 3 0.98 -52.99 32.04
C LEU A 3 1.18 -52.16 30.76
N TRP A 4 0.68 -50.93 30.75
CA TRP A 4 0.87 -49.96 29.66
C TRP A 4 2.21 -49.23 29.86
N LEU A 5 3.14 -49.39 28.92
CA LEU A 5 4.37 -48.60 28.79
C LEU A 5 4.07 -47.40 27.89
N LEU A 6 3.86 -46.23 28.50
CA LEU A 6 3.68 -44.95 27.82
C LEU A 6 5.04 -44.25 27.70
N ALA A 7 5.42 -43.99 26.46
CA ALA A 7 6.62 -43.26 26.07
C ALA A 7 6.51 -41.78 26.45
N GLY A 8 7.49 -41.27 27.20
CA GLY A 8 7.67 -39.85 27.49
C GLY A 8 8.78 -39.27 26.63
N PHE A 9 8.43 -38.69 25.48
CA PHE A 9 9.30 -37.84 24.69
C PHE A 9 9.43 -36.47 25.41
N MET A 10 10.61 -36.17 25.95
CA MET A 10 10.94 -34.80 26.40
C MET A 10 11.45 -34.00 25.19
N LEU A 11 10.60 -33.13 24.64
CA LEU A 11 11.02 -32.10 23.70
C LEU A 11 11.19 -30.78 24.48
N LEU A 12 12.42 -30.30 24.49
CA LEU A 12 12.83 -29.01 25.07
C LEU A 12 12.16 -27.85 24.30
N PRO A 13 11.75 -26.77 24.97
CA PRO A 13 11.30 -25.56 24.30
C PRO A 13 12.52 -24.83 23.70
N VAL A 14 12.54 -24.73 22.37
CA VAL A 14 13.45 -23.85 21.64
C VAL A 14 12.99 -22.40 21.91
N ASN A 15 13.64 -21.73 22.85
CA ASN A 15 13.57 -20.28 22.97
C ASN A 15 14.39 -19.65 21.84
N GLY A 16 13.82 -19.64 20.64
CA GLY A 16 14.26 -18.76 19.57
C GLY A 16 13.58 -17.43 19.77
N SER A 17 14.27 -16.46 20.37
CA SER A 17 13.88 -15.06 20.31
C SER A 17 13.91 -14.65 18.84
N ALA A 18 12.76 -14.67 18.17
CA ALA A 18 12.61 -13.98 16.91
C ALA A 18 12.94 -12.52 17.19
N GLN A 19 14.02 -12.02 16.60
CA GLN A 19 14.24 -10.58 16.50
C GLN A 19 12.97 -10.03 15.85
N GLU A 20 12.17 -9.28 16.61
CA GLU A 20 11.19 -8.37 16.04
C GLU A 20 11.97 -7.47 15.09
N ALA A 21 11.87 -7.77 13.79
CA ALA A 21 12.08 -6.74 12.79
C ALA A 21 11.19 -5.57 13.19
N PRO A 22 11.65 -4.31 13.00
CA PRO A 22 10.77 -3.16 13.22
C PRO A 22 9.44 -3.47 12.53
N GLN A 23 8.34 -3.45 13.30
CA GLN A 23 7.01 -3.65 12.75
C GLN A 23 6.77 -2.46 11.82
N VAL A 24 7.13 -2.63 10.54
CA VAL A 24 6.72 -1.74 9.48
C VAL A 24 5.23 -1.95 9.40
N SER A 25 4.46 -0.93 9.77
CA SER A 25 3.00 -1.01 9.73
C SER A 25 2.56 -1.40 8.32
N ASP A 26 1.78 -2.47 8.20
CA ASP A 26 1.20 -2.93 6.93
C ASP A 26 -0.06 -2.13 6.56
N ASP A 27 -0.46 -1.17 7.39
CA ASP A 27 -1.64 -0.33 7.19
C ASP A 27 -1.26 0.90 6.34
N PRO A 28 -1.70 0.99 5.08
CA PRO A 28 -1.34 2.10 4.21
C PRO A 28 -1.83 3.45 4.73
N MET A 29 -2.86 3.49 5.58
CA MET A 29 -3.26 4.71 6.25
C MET A 29 -2.24 5.19 7.29
N GLN A 30 -1.47 4.29 7.88
CA GLN A 30 -0.35 4.66 8.77
C GLN A 30 0.92 5.02 7.98
N ILE A 31 1.02 4.60 6.72
CA ILE A 31 2.20 4.87 5.86
C ILE A 31 2.04 6.17 5.06
N VAL A 32 0.82 6.47 4.59
CA VAL A 32 0.49 7.64 3.75
C VAL A 32 -0.20 8.74 4.56
N GLY A 33 -0.95 8.39 5.60
CA GLY A 33 -1.71 9.33 6.43
C GLY A 33 -0.96 9.93 7.61
N ASP A 34 0.33 9.61 7.82
CA ASP A 34 1.12 10.14 8.92
C ASP A 34 1.27 11.67 8.80
N PRO A 35 0.63 12.47 9.68
CA PRO A 35 0.65 13.92 9.59
C PRO A 35 2.03 14.52 9.90
N GLU A 36 2.94 13.75 10.50
CA GLU A 36 4.32 14.19 10.77
C GLU A 36 5.22 14.12 9.52
N LEU A 37 4.79 13.42 8.47
CA LEU A 37 5.52 13.34 7.20
C LEU A 37 5.23 14.53 6.29
N GLU A 38 6.28 15.00 5.61
CA GLU A 38 6.14 15.99 4.54
C GLU A 38 5.18 15.49 3.45
N ALA A 39 4.37 16.39 2.90
CA ALA A 39 3.35 16.05 1.92
C ALA A 39 3.91 15.30 0.68
N GLY A 40 5.04 15.76 0.14
CA GLY A 40 5.69 15.08 -0.99
C GLY A 40 6.19 13.67 -0.66
N GLU A 41 6.60 13.43 0.59
CA GLU A 41 6.98 12.08 1.05
C GLU A 41 5.76 11.17 1.15
N ARG A 42 4.64 11.67 1.66
CA ARG A 42 3.37 10.94 1.68
C ARG A 42 2.91 10.57 0.27
N ILE A 43 2.97 11.51 -0.68
CA ILE A 43 2.63 11.27 -2.09
C ILE A 43 3.55 10.18 -2.69
N ARG A 44 4.87 10.25 -2.48
CA ARG A 44 5.81 9.22 -2.95
C ARG A 44 5.49 7.83 -2.39
N ARG A 45 5.11 7.74 -1.12
CA ARG A 45 4.70 6.48 -0.49
C ARG A 45 3.40 5.94 -1.08
N ALA A 46 2.42 6.82 -1.34
CA ALA A 46 1.18 6.44 -2.01
C ALA A 46 1.45 5.84 -3.40
N ILE A 47 2.33 6.47 -4.18
CA ILE A 47 2.77 5.98 -5.49
C ILE A 47 3.45 4.61 -5.38
N ALA A 48 4.34 4.42 -4.39
CA ALA A 48 4.99 3.13 -4.18
C ALA A 48 4.00 2.02 -3.83
N LEU A 49 2.99 2.32 -3.00
CA LEU A 49 1.94 1.37 -2.63
C LEU A 49 1.06 0.99 -3.81
N LEU A 50 0.64 1.94 -4.64
CA LEU A 50 -0.13 1.68 -5.86
C LEU A 50 0.65 0.79 -6.84
N ASN A 51 1.94 1.05 -7.03
CA ASN A 51 2.79 0.19 -7.86
C ASN A 51 2.95 -1.22 -7.26
N GLY A 52 3.11 -1.34 -5.94
CA GLY A 52 3.18 -2.64 -5.27
C GLY A 52 1.87 -3.45 -5.41
N MET A 53 0.72 -2.78 -5.32
CA MET A 53 -0.58 -3.40 -5.61
C MET A 53 -0.68 -3.82 -7.07
N ALA A 54 -0.20 -3.00 -8.01
CA ALA A 54 -0.18 -3.35 -9.43
C ALA A 54 0.63 -4.61 -9.70
N ASP A 55 1.83 -4.71 -9.11
CA ASP A 55 2.69 -5.89 -9.25
C ASP A 55 2.03 -7.15 -8.67
N SER A 56 1.32 -7.01 -7.54
CA SER A 56 0.54 -8.11 -6.97
C SER A 56 -0.59 -8.58 -7.91
N ARG A 57 -1.33 -7.63 -8.51
CA ARG A 57 -2.42 -7.90 -9.47
C ARG A 57 -1.91 -8.55 -10.75
N GLU A 58 -0.82 -8.06 -11.30
CA GLU A 58 -0.16 -8.62 -12.48
C GLU A 58 0.29 -10.07 -12.24
N ASN A 59 0.94 -10.33 -11.10
CA ASN A 59 1.32 -11.70 -10.72
C ASN A 59 0.12 -12.62 -10.49
N GLY A 60 -1.03 -12.06 -10.09
CA GLY A 60 -2.30 -12.76 -9.97
C GLY A 60 -3.06 -12.96 -11.28
N GLY A 61 -2.55 -12.46 -12.42
CA GLY A 61 -3.18 -12.53 -13.73
C GLY A 61 -4.26 -11.48 -13.99
N ALA A 62 -4.41 -10.48 -13.11
CA ALA A 62 -5.32 -9.35 -13.25
C ALA A 62 -4.59 -8.16 -13.90
N GLN A 63 -4.22 -8.30 -15.18
CA GLN A 63 -3.44 -7.30 -15.91
C GLN A 63 -4.15 -5.94 -15.98
N GLU A 64 -5.46 -5.93 -16.23
CA GLU A 64 -6.24 -4.70 -16.36
C GLU A 64 -6.25 -3.88 -15.05
N ASP A 65 -6.45 -4.55 -13.91
CA ASP A 65 -6.34 -3.93 -12.58
C ASP A 65 -4.93 -3.35 -12.36
N ALA A 66 -3.89 -4.08 -12.76
CA ALA A 66 -2.50 -3.65 -12.61
C ALA A 66 -2.20 -2.38 -13.44
N ASP A 67 -2.71 -2.34 -14.66
CA ASP A 67 -2.52 -1.20 -15.56
C ASP A 67 -3.25 0.05 -15.03
N GLN A 68 -4.46 -0.10 -14.47
CA GLN A 68 -5.18 0.99 -13.82
C GLN A 68 -4.44 1.54 -12.60
N LEU A 69 -3.90 0.66 -11.74
CA LEU A 69 -3.11 1.05 -10.57
C LEU A 69 -1.82 1.79 -10.96
N ARG A 70 -1.12 1.33 -12.02
CA ARG A 70 0.05 2.02 -12.56
C ARG A 70 -0.30 3.38 -13.15
N SER A 71 -1.45 3.49 -13.82
CA SER A 71 -1.95 4.77 -14.32
C SER A 71 -2.20 5.76 -13.18
N ALA A 72 -2.90 5.33 -12.12
CA ALA A 72 -3.12 6.16 -10.94
C ALA A 72 -1.80 6.60 -10.28
N ALA A 73 -0.84 5.68 -10.14
CA ALA A 73 0.49 5.99 -9.61
C ALA A 73 1.25 7.00 -10.48
N TYR A 74 1.20 6.85 -11.80
CA TYR A 74 1.83 7.77 -12.75
C TYR A 74 1.22 9.17 -12.67
N ILE A 75 -0.11 9.26 -12.61
CA ILE A 75 -0.84 10.54 -12.52
C ILE A 75 -0.53 11.23 -11.19
N LEU A 76 -0.50 10.49 -10.07
CA LEU A 76 -0.09 11.03 -8.77
C LEU A 76 1.31 11.62 -8.78
N GLY A 77 2.22 11.10 -9.62
CA GLY A 77 3.55 11.66 -9.81
C GLY A 77 3.56 13.10 -10.35
N GLN A 78 2.42 13.60 -10.84
CA GLN A 78 2.25 14.97 -11.33
C GLN A 78 1.64 15.92 -10.28
N ALA A 79 1.20 15.39 -9.13
CA ALA A 79 0.59 16.16 -8.07
C ALA A 79 1.62 17.08 -7.39
N PRO A 80 1.21 18.28 -6.94
CA PRO A 80 2.10 19.17 -6.20
C PRO A 80 2.36 18.63 -4.78
N ASP A 81 3.53 18.91 -4.22
CA ASP A 81 3.92 18.48 -2.86
C ASP A 81 3.23 19.34 -1.77
N ASN A 82 1.91 19.24 -1.65
CA ASN A 82 1.12 19.98 -0.66
C ASN A 82 0.12 19.08 0.11
N GLY A 83 -0.41 19.61 1.21
CA GLY A 83 -1.27 18.84 2.12
C GLY A 83 -2.51 18.23 1.44
N GLU A 84 -3.20 19.01 0.61
CA GLU A 84 -4.42 18.58 -0.10
C GLU A 84 -4.13 17.45 -1.10
N ALA A 85 -3.07 17.58 -1.89
CA ALA A 85 -2.60 16.54 -2.81
C ALA A 85 -2.21 15.26 -2.07
N SER A 86 -1.54 15.38 -0.91
CA SER A 86 -1.17 14.22 -0.11
C SER A 86 -2.37 13.49 0.50
N GLU A 87 -3.43 14.22 0.83
CA GLU A 87 -4.67 13.64 1.39
C GLU A 87 -5.48 12.92 0.30
N LEU A 88 -5.54 13.49 -0.91
CA LEU A 88 -6.11 12.81 -2.08
C LEU A 88 -5.30 11.56 -2.48
N ALA A 89 -3.96 11.62 -2.38
CA ALA A 89 -3.11 10.46 -2.61
C ALA A 89 -3.38 9.32 -1.59
N ALA A 90 -3.60 9.65 -0.32
CA ALA A 90 -3.99 8.68 0.70
C ALA A 90 -5.36 8.06 0.38
N GLN A 91 -6.33 8.87 -0.02
CA GLN A 91 -7.65 8.39 -0.43
C GLN A 91 -7.57 7.48 -1.66
N ALA A 92 -6.72 7.80 -2.64
CA ALA A 92 -6.52 6.96 -3.82
C ALA A 92 -6.03 5.56 -3.44
N VAL A 93 -5.08 5.46 -2.49
CA VAL A 93 -4.61 4.17 -1.98
C VAL A 93 -5.73 3.42 -1.26
N MET A 94 -6.49 4.08 -0.38
CA MET A 94 -7.62 3.44 0.31
C MET A 94 -8.69 2.90 -0.67
N ALA A 95 -9.00 3.66 -1.72
CA ALA A 95 -9.94 3.22 -2.76
C ALA A 95 -9.39 2.00 -3.52
N ALA A 96 -8.10 2.03 -3.88
CA ALA A 96 -7.43 0.93 -4.55
C ALA A 96 -7.43 -0.36 -3.71
N GLU A 97 -7.19 -0.27 -2.40
CA GLU A 97 -7.27 -1.43 -1.50
C GLU A 97 -8.67 -2.05 -1.42
N GLN A 98 -9.70 -1.22 -1.48
CA GLN A 98 -11.10 -1.65 -1.51
C GLN A 98 -11.52 -2.21 -2.88
N GLY A 99 -10.63 -2.21 -3.88
CA GLY A 99 -10.91 -2.62 -5.24
C GLY A 99 -11.68 -1.57 -6.06
N ALA A 100 -11.87 -0.36 -5.54
CA ALA A 100 -12.47 0.76 -6.25
C ALA A 100 -11.43 1.47 -7.13
N LEU A 101 -10.92 0.76 -8.14
CA LEU A 101 -9.80 1.22 -8.98
C LEU A 101 -10.13 2.47 -9.80
N GLU A 102 -11.38 2.60 -10.26
CA GLU A 102 -11.86 3.80 -10.95
C GLU A 102 -11.86 5.02 -10.01
N GLU A 103 -12.29 4.86 -8.76
CA GLU A 103 -12.25 5.92 -7.76
C GLU A 103 -10.80 6.29 -7.40
N ALA A 104 -9.91 5.30 -7.29
CA ALA A 104 -8.49 5.54 -7.07
C ALA A 104 -7.87 6.39 -8.20
N LEU A 105 -8.26 6.14 -9.44
CA LEU A 105 -7.83 6.92 -10.60
C LEU A 105 -8.36 8.36 -10.55
N ILE A 106 -9.65 8.55 -10.26
CA ILE A 106 -10.27 9.88 -10.13
C ILE A 106 -9.60 10.69 -9.01
N LEU A 107 -9.25 10.04 -7.89
CA LEU A 107 -8.56 10.70 -6.78
C LEU A 107 -7.12 11.07 -7.14
N ALA A 108 -6.42 10.23 -7.89
CA ALA A 108 -5.11 10.54 -8.46
C ALA A 108 -5.16 11.74 -9.42
N GLU A 109 -6.14 11.77 -10.31
CA GLU A 109 -6.39 12.89 -11.23
C GLU A 109 -6.74 14.17 -10.48
N SER A 110 -7.56 14.07 -9.43
CA SER A 110 -7.91 15.21 -8.57
C SER A 110 -6.68 15.77 -7.87
N ALA A 111 -5.77 14.92 -7.39
CA ALA A 111 -4.51 15.36 -6.81
C ALA A 111 -3.61 16.03 -7.84
N ALA A 112 -3.51 15.46 -9.05
CA ALA A 112 -2.75 16.04 -10.15
C ALA A 112 -3.32 17.38 -10.63
N ALA A 113 -4.65 17.54 -10.61
CA ALA A 113 -5.34 18.78 -10.98
C ALA A 113 -5.00 19.98 -10.08
N LEU A 114 -4.45 19.73 -8.89
CA LEU A 114 -3.93 20.80 -8.03
C LEU A 114 -2.62 21.41 -8.56
N SER A 115 -1.96 20.73 -9.51
CA SER A 115 -0.77 21.23 -10.20
C SER A 115 -1.18 22.15 -11.36
N PRO A 116 -0.75 23.43 -11.37
CA PRO A 116 -1.08 24.37 -12.46
C PRO A 116 -0.56 23.96 -13.84
N SER A 117 0.44 23.07 -13.86
CA SER A 117 1.09 22.57 -15.07
C SER A 117 0.53 21.24 -15.57
N TRP A 118 -0.36 20.59 -14.81
CA TRP A 118 -0.92 19.31 -15.22
C TRP A 118 -2.02 19.50 -16.26
N ALA A 119 -2.00 18.64 -17.27
CA ALA A 119 -3.06 18.49 -18.25
C ALA A 119 -3.52 17.03 -18.22
N PRO A 120 -4.82 16.76 -18.05
CA PRO A 120 -5.34 15.40 -18.04
C PRO A 120 -5.05 14.71 -19.38
N PRO A 121 -4.76 13.40 -19.39
CA PRO A 121 -4.70 12.63 -20.61
C PRO A 121 -6.10 12.62 -21.29
N ASN A 122 -6.13 12.91 -22.60
CA ASN A 122 -7.35 12.97 -23.41
C ASN A 122 -7.95 11.60 -23.70
#